data_AF-A0A1C0T4K7-F1
#
_entry.id   AF-A0A1C0T4K7-F1
#
_cell.length_a   1.000
_cell.length_b   1.000
_cell.length_c   1.000
_cell.angle_alpha   90.00
_cell.angle_beta   90.00
_cell.angle_gamma   90.00
#
_symmetry.space_group_name_H-M   'P 1'
#
loop_
_entity.id
_entity.type
_entity.pdbx_description
1 polymer ?
#
loop_
_entity_poly.entity_id
_entity_poly.type
_entity_poly.pdbx_seq_one_letter_code
_entity_poly.pdbx_strand_id
1 'polypeptide(L)'
;MRHVSGLILSVLFVASSAAQAHASPPPFEQAKVVQCMLDHTTSDDETIFKNLIVAALNDESDNVKSHLIQVSSLMMNLALMKCEVGMPMLADPQFQAAAKTYGQHLGEKLIKKAFDKLN
;
A
#
# COMPACT_ATOMS: atom_id res chain seq x y z
N MET A 1 21.69 78.18 -10.70
CA MET A 1 20.82 77.67 -9.61
C MET A 1 20.53 76.20 -9.91
N ARG A 2 20.94 75.31 -9.02
CA ARG A 2 20.81 73.85 -9.12
C ARG A 2 19.42 73.45 -8.60
N HIS A 3 18.62 72.73 -9.38
CA HIS A 3 17.47 72.01 -8.83
C HIS A 3 17.84 70.56 -8.61
N VAL A 4 17.77 70.19 -7.34
CA VAL A 4 18.09 68.88 -6.77
C VAL A 4 16.83 68.01 -6.80
N SER A 5 17.03 66.78 -7.25
CA SER A 5 16.40 65.51 -6.86
C SER A 5 14.96 65.51 -6.35
N GLY A 6 14.11 64.78 -7.09
CA GLY A 6 12.87 64.20 -6.57
C GLY A 6 12.66 62.81 -7.18
N LEU A 7 13.48 61.83 -6.79
CA LEU A 7 13.35 60.43 -7.21
C LEU A 7 12.39 59.75 -6.24
N ILE A 8 11.11 59.70 -6.59
CA ILE A 8 10.07 59.05 -5.77
C ILE A 8 10.16 57.54 -6.03
N LEU A 9 10.79 56.83 -5.11
CA LEU A 9 10.91 55.37 -5.11
C LEU A 9 9.62 54.78 -4.50
N SER A 10 8.67 54.38 -5.34
CA SER A 10 7.47 53.66 -4.90
C SER A 10 7.84 52.22 -4.55
N VAL A 11 7.94 51.91 -3.25
CA VAL A 11 8.11 50.55 -2.75
C VAL A 11 6.77 49.83 -2.87
N LEU A 12 6.61 48.99 -3.90
CA LEU A 12 5.53 48.01 -3.98
C LEU A 12 5.81 46.90 -2.96
N PHE A 13 5.14 46.97 -1.81
CA PHE A 13 5.05 45.84 -0.90
C PHE A 13 4.20 44.76 -1.57
N VAL A 14 4.85 43.84 -2.30
CA VAL A 14 4.24 42.58 -2.68
C VAL A 14 4.15 41.75 -1.40
N ALA A 15 3.01 41.82 -0.74
CA ALA A 15 2.68 40.89 0.34
C ALA A 15 2.57 39.50 -0.27
N SER A 16 3.69 38.77 -0.30
CA SER A 16 3.74 37.36 -0.65
C SER A 16 2.96 36.60 0.41
N SER A 17 1.66 36.43 0.20
CA SER A 17 0.88 35.45 0.93
C SER A 17 1.50 34.09 0.64
N ALA A 18 2.34 33.61 1.54
CA ALA A 18 2.72 32.21 1.60
C ALA A 18 1.48 31.43 2.04
N ALA A 19 0.52 31.27 1.12
CA ALA A 19 -0.44 30.20 1.21
C ALA A 19 0.40 28.92 1.09
N GLN A 20 0.73 28.32 2.23
CA GLN A 20 1.18 26.94 2.26
C GLN A 20 0.03 26.13 1.67
N ALA A 21 0.13 25.84 0.38
CA ALA A 21 -0.67 24.82 -0.24
C ALA A 21 -0.30 23.52 0.46
N HIS A 22 -1.06 23.15 1.50
CA HIS A 22 -1.06 21.81 2.04
C HIS A 22 -1.57 20.92 0.91
N ALA A 23 -0.65 20.43 0.08
CA ALA A 23 -0.97 19.43 -0.92
C ALA A 23 -1.65 18.28 -0.19
N SER A 24 -2.91 18.00 -0.54
CA SER A 24 -3.56 16.80 -0.06
C SER A 24 -2.66 15.61 -0.39
N PRO A 25 -2.44 14.67 0.56
CA PRO A 25 -1.67 13.49 0.26
C PRO A 25 -2.23 12.82 -1.00
N PRO A 26 -1.37 12.28 -1.87
CA PRO A 26 -1.83 11.61 -3.08
C PRO A 26 -2.85 10.52 -2.71
N PRO A 27 -3.89 10.32 -3.56
CA PRO A 27 -4.90 9.30 -3.29
C PRO A 27 -4.25 7.91 -3.19
N PHE A 28 -4.80 7.04 -2.35
CA PHE A 28 -4.28 5.69 -2.19
C PHE A 28 -4.44 4.89 -3.49
N GLU A 29 -3.33 4.39 -4.02
CA GLU A 29 -3.30 3.70 -5.31
C GLU A 29 -3.38 2.18 -5.13
N GLN A 30 -4.60 1.67 -5.00
CA GLN A 30 -4.89 0.25 -4.73
C GLN A 30 -4.10 -0.71 -5.64
N ALA A 31 -4.13 -0.50 -6.96
CA ALA A 31 -3.46 -1.38 -7.92
C ALA A 31 -1.94 -1.42 -7.74
N LYS A 32 -1.31 -0.27 -7.42
CA LYS A 32 0.13 -0.21 -7.14
C LYS A 32 0.48 -1.00 -5.89
N VAL A 33 -0.31 -0.88 -4.83
CA VAL A 33 -0.09 -1.63 -3.58
C VAL A 33 -0.23 -3.14 -3.82
N VAL A 34 -1.27 -3.58 -4.54
CA VAL A 34 -1.44 -5.00 -4.87
C VAL A 34 -0.23 -5.53 -5.66
N GLN A 35 0.18 -4.82 -6.71
CA GLN A 35 1.30 -5.26 -7.54
C GLN A 35 2.60 -5.31 -6.73
N CYS A 36 2.88 -4.28 -5.93
CA CYS A 36 4.04 -4.25 -5.06
C CYS A 36 4.06 -5.44 -4.08
N MET A 37 2.93 -5.74 -3.45
CA MET A 37 2.85 -6.87 -2.52
C MET A 37 3.13 -8.19 -3.24
N LEU A 38 2.61 -8.38 -4.46
CA LEU A 38 2.87 -9.56 -5.28
C LEU A 38 4.34 -9.69 -5.68
N ASP A 39 4.98 -8.59 -6.08
CA ASP A 39 6.38 -8.55 -6.49
C ASP A 39 7.33 -8.85 -5.32
N HIS A 40 6.93 -8.51 -4.10
CA HIS A 40 7.68 -8.79 -2.88
C HIS A 40 7.28 -10.09 -2.17
N THR A 41 6.30 -10.83 -2.68
CA THR A 41 5.90 -12.12 -2.12
C THR A 41 6.94 -13.19 -2.45
N THR A 42 7.52 -13.79 -1.41
CA THR A 42 8.52 -14.86 -1.52
C THR A 42 7.89 -16.26 -1.54
N SER A 43 8.70 -17.29 -1.75
CA SER A 43 8.25 -18.69 -1.66
C SER A 43 7.82 -19.10 -0.23
N ASP A 44 8.40 -18.47 0.80
CA ASP A 44 8.03 -18.73 2.19
C ASP A 44 6.66 -18.11 2.49
N ASP A 45 6.43 -16.89 2.00
CA ASP A 45 5.14 -16.20 2.08
C ASP A 45 4.02 -16.98 1.37
N GLU A 46 4.33 -17.51 0.18
CA GLU A 46 3.45 -18.43 -0.55
C GLU A 46 3.10 -19.68 0.28
N THR A 47 4.05 -20.21 1.05
CA THR A 47 3.83 -21.38 1.90
C THR A 47 2.88 -21.05 3.06
N ILE A 48 3.03 -19.89 3.69
CA ILE A 48 2.11 -19.39 4.72
C ILE A 48 0.68 -19.31 4.16
N PHE A 49 0.52 -18.72 2.97
CA PHE A 49 -0.78 -18.57 2.33
C PHE A 49 -1.40 -19.92 1.94
N LYS A 50 -0.58 -20.85 1.41
CA LYS A 50 -1.00 -22.22 1.08
C LYS A 50 -1.51 -22.96 2.32
N ASN A 51 -0.85 -22.83 3.46
CA ASN A 51 -1.27 -23.50 4.70
C ASN A 51 -2.66 -23.02 5.15
N LEU A 52 -2.95 -21.73 5.01
CA LEU A 52 -4.31 -21.20 5.24
C LEU A 52 -5.34 -21.84 4.31
N ILE A 53 -5.05 -21.91 3.00
CA ILE A 53 -5.95 -22.50 2.01
C ILE A 53 -6.21 -23.99 2.31
N VAL A 54 -5.16 -24.75 2.60
CA VAL A 54 -5.28 -26.18 2.92
C VAL A 54 -6.12 -26.40 4.18
N ALA A 55 -5.83 -25.66 5.27
CA ALA A 55 -6.61 -25.75 6.49
C ALA A 55 -8.09 -25.38 6.28
N ALA A 56 -8.37 -24.38 5.45
CA ALA A 56 -9.73 -23.98 5.10
C ALA A 56 -10.46 -25.05 4.27
N LEU A 57 -9.77 -25.69 3.32
CA LEU A 57 -10.34 -26.78 2.50
C LEU A 57 -10.59 -28.06 3.30
N ASN A 58 -9.85 -28.28 4.38
CA ASN A 58 -10.01 -29.44 5.27
C ASN A 58 -10.96 -29.18 6.46
N ASP A 59 -11.62 -28.02 6.51
CA ASP A 59 -12.49 -27.61 7.63
C ASP A 59 -11.77 -27.59 9.02
N GLU A 60 -10.45 -27.36 9.04
CA GLU A 60 -9.64 -27.34 10.26
C GLU A 60 -9.73 -25.98 10.97
N SER A 61 -10.90 -25.66 11.56
CA SER A 61 -11.23 -24.31 12.05
C SER A 61 -10.19 -23.67 13.00
N ASP A 62 -9.54 -24.47 13.84
CA ASP A 62 -8.51 -23.97 14.77
C ASP A 62 -7.20 -23.63 14.03
N ASN A 63 -6.84 -24.43 13.03
CA ASN A 63 -5.69 -24.14 12.17
C ASN A 63 -5.96 -22.95 11.26
N VAL A 64 -7.20 -22.79 10.75
CA VAL A 64 -7.60 -21.60 9.98
C VAL A 64 -7.36 -20.32 10.77
N LYS A 65 -7.76 -20.27 12.04
CA LYS A 65 -7.53 -19.09 12.89
C LYS A 65 -6.03 -18.79 13.05
N SER A 66 -5.22 -19.80 13.33
CA SER A 66 -3.77 -19.66 13.48
C SER A 66 -3.11 -19.17 12.18
N HIS A 67 -3.45 -19.78 11.04
CA HIS A 67 -2.89 -19.39 9.75
C HIS A 67 -3.39 -18.03 9.28
N LEU A 68 -4.62 -17.64 9.62
CA LEU A 68 -5.14 -16.31 9.32
C LEU A 68 -4.33 -15.21 10.01
N ILE A 69 -3.90 -15.44 11.26
CA ILE A 69 -3.02 -14.51 11.98
C ILE A 69 -1.67 -14.37 11.26
N GLN A 70 -1.10 -15.49 10.80
CA GLN A 70 0.18 -15.48 10.06
C GLN A 70 0.05 -14.74 8.72
N VAL A 71 -1.01 -15.03 7.95
CA VAL A 71 -1.30 -14.32 6.69
C VAL A 71 -1.52 -12.83 6.92
N SER A 72 -2.24 -12.46 7.99
CA SER A 72 -2.47 -11.05 8.34
C SER A 72 -1.14 -10.34 8.66
N SER A 73 -0.28 -10.98 9.44
CA SER A 73 1.05 -10.45 9.78
C SER A 73 1.93 -10.30 8.54
N LEU A 74 1.92 -11.30 7.65
CA LEU A 74 2.60 -11.25 6.36
C LEU A 74 2.13 -10.04 5.54
N MET A 75 0.82 -9.89 5.37
CA MET A 75 0.24 -8.80 4.57
C MET A 75 0.56 -7.42 5.15
N MET A 76 0.51 -7.27 6.47
CA MET A 76 0.93 -6.03 7.14
C MET A 76 2.42 -5.77 6.93
N ASN A 77 3.28 -6.78 7.05
CA ASN A 77 4.72 -6.63 6.82
C ASN A 77 5.03 -6.22 5.38
N LEU A 78 4.40 -6.86 4.38
CA LEU A 78 4.54 -6.46 2.97
C LEU A 78 4.08 -5.01 2.77
N ALA A 79 2.89 -4.67 3.27
CA ALA A 79 2.32 -3.33 3.12
C ALA A 79 3.23 -2.25 3.74
N LEU A 80 3.61 -2.41 5.01
CA LEU A 80 4.34 -1.40 5.77
C LEU A 80 5.82 -1.34 5.38
N MET A 81 6.47 -2.49 5.23
CA MET A 81 7.94 -2.56 5.12
C MET A 81 8.44 -2.66 3.68
N LYS A 82 7.59 -3.07 2.73
CA LYS A 82 7.98 -3.25 1.33
C LYS A 82 7.24 -2.33 0.38
N CYS A 83 6.00 -1.97 0.69
CA CYS A 83 5.12 -1.21 -0.21
C CYS A 83 4.74 0.18 0.30
N GLU A 84 5.46 0.67 1.31
CA GLU A 84 5.36 2.06 1.81
C GLU A 84 3.94 2.48 2.21
N VAL A 85 3.07 1.52 2.53
CA VAL A 85 1.73 1.81 3.05
C VAL A 85 1.91 2.37 4.45
N GLY A 86 1.43 3.59 4.67
CA GLY A 86 1.47 4.21 6.00
C GLY A 86 0.59 3.45 7.00
N MET A 87 1.02 3.35 8.26
CA MET A 87 0.25 2.69 9.32
C MET A 87 -1.22 3.16 9.43
N PRO A 88 -1.54 4.47 9.30
CA PRO A 88 -2.93 4.94 9.31
C PRO A 88 -3.77 4.43 8.14
N MET A 89 -3.14 4.11 6.99
CA MET A 89 -3.84 3.64 5.79
C MET A 89 -4.25 2.17 5.89
N LEU A 90 -3.73 1.40 6.85
CA LEU A 90 -4.13 -0.01 7.02
C LEU A 90 -5.62 -0.17 7.41
N ALA A 91 -6.18 0.83 8.09
CA ALA A 91 -7.60 0.87 8.42
C ALA A 91 -8.47 1.40 7.27
N ASP A 92 -7.86 1.91 6.19
CA ASP A 92 -8.57 2.47 5.06
C ASP A 92 -9.32 1.35 4.28
N PRO A 93 -10.61 1.55 3.94
CA PRO A 93 -11.35 0.59 3.13
C PRO A 93 -10.68 0.25 1.79
N GLN A 94 -9.93 1.18 1.20
CA GLN A 94 -9.19 0.95 -0.03
C GLN A 94 -8.00 0.01 0.18
N PHE A 95 -7.34 0.07 1.34
CA PHE A 95 -6.33 -0.93 1.69
C PHE A 95 -6.96 -2.30 1.92
N GLN A 96 -8.12 -2.39 2.57
CA GLN A 96 -8.83 -3.66 2.75
C GLN A 96 -9.26 -4.27 1.41
N ALA A 97 -9.67 -3.44 0.45
CA ALA A 97 -9.93 -3.87 -0.91
C ALA A 97 -8.63 -4.34 -1.62
N ALA A 98 -7.51 -3.64 -1.45
CA ALA A 98 -6.21 -4.06 -1.97
C ALA A 98 -5.79 -5.42 -1.41
N ALA A 99 -5.86 -5.58 -0.09
CA ALA A 99 -5.57 -6.80 0.64
C ALA A 99 -6.38 -7.99 0.11
N LYS A 100 -7.68 -7.80 -0.12
CA LYS A 100 -8.54 -8.83 -0.74
C LYS A 100 -8.07 -9.20 -2.14
N THR A 101 -7.83 -8.22 -3.02
CA THR A 101 -7.37 -8.46 -4.40
C THR A 101 -6.01 -9.15 -4.44
N TYR A 102 -5.07 -8.74 -3.57
CA TYR A 102 -3.79 -9.42 -3.38
C TYR A 102 -3.99 -10.91 -3.04
N GLY A 103 -4.84 -11.21 -2.05
CA GLY A 103 -5.13 -12.59 -1.65
C GLY A 103 -5.73 -13.43 -2.79
N GLN A 104 -6.60 -12.83 -3.61
CA GLN A 104 -7.17 -13.49 -4.79
C GLN A 104 -6.08 -13.81 -5.84
N HIS A 105 -5.27 -12.83 -6.23
CA HIS A 105 -4.18 -13.03 -7.19
C HIS A 105 -3.17 -14.08 -6.71
N LEU A 106 -2.81 -14.05 -5.42
CA LEU A 106 -1.90 -15.03 -4.84
C LEU A 106 -2.52 -16.43 -4.84
N GLY A 107 -3.81 -16.55 -4.49
CA GLY A 107 -4.55 -17.81 -4.57
C GLY A 107 -4.57 -18.39 -5.98
N GLU A 108 -4.89 -17.57 -6.99
CA GLU A 108 -4.88 -17.97 -8.40
C GLU A 108 -3.49 -18.45 -8.85
N LYS A 109 -2.42 -17.73 -8.48
CA LYS A 109 -1.03 -18.12 -8.73
C LYS A 109 -0.71 -19.49 -8.14
N LEU A 110 -1.12 -19.75 -6.89
CA LEU A 110 -0.86 -21.02 -6.21
C LEU A 110 -1.62 -22.19 -6.85
N ILE A 111 -2.88 -21.98 -7.23
CA ILE A 111 -3.68 -22.98 -7.93
C ILE A 111 -3.08 -23.28 -9.31
N LYS A 112 -2.67 -22.25 -10.06
CA LYS A 112 -1.96 -22.44 -11.33
C LYS A 112 -0.70 -23.28 -11.15
N LYS A 113 0.15 -22.95 -10.16
CA LYS A 113 1.35 -23.74 -9.83
C LYS A 113 1.03 -25.19 -9.46
N ALA A 114 -0.12 -25.45 -8.85
CA ALA A 114 -0.55 -26.82 -8.54
C ALA A 114 -0.91 -27.59 -9.81
N PHE A 115 -1.65 -26.97 -10.74
CA PHE A 115 -1.97 -27.56 -12.04
C PHE A 115 -0.74 -27.79 -12.91
N ASP A 116 0.23 -26.88 -12.87
CA ASP A 116 1.48 -27.01 -13.63
C ASP A 116 2.28 -28.28 -13.23
N LYS A 117 2.04 -28.86 -12.05
CA LYS A 117 2.67 -30.11 -11.59
C LYS A 117 2.00 -31.40 -12.10
N LEU A 118 0.82 -31.28 -12.71
CA LEU A 118 0.08 -32.42 -13.27
C LEU A 118 0.50 -32.75 -14.72
N ASN A 119 1.28 -31.85 -15.33
CA ASN A 119 1.87 -32.01 -16.66
C ASN A 119 3.34 -32.45 -16.55
#